data_AF-A0A968M903-F1
#
_entry.id   AF-A0A968M903-F1
#
_cell.length_a   1.000
_cell.length_b   1.000
_cell.length_c   1.000
_cell.angle_alpha   90.00
_cell.angle_beta   90.00
_cell.angle_gamma   90.00
#
_symmetry.space_group_name_H-M   'P 1'
#
loop_
_entity.id
_entity.type
_entity.pdbx_description
1 polymer ?
#
loop_
_entity_poly.entity_id
_entity_poly.type
_entity_poly.pdbx_seq_one_letter_code
_entity_poly.pdbx_strand_id
1 'polypeptide(L)'
;GKVIASEAMVSTFNNWGWPLWMMYLTGALEIIFALGLVFNRFVRISAMLLSIMMVVAVVVHIVNGETFIMPAILAILAIMIAKHPKKKAKLA
;
A
#
# COMPACT_ATOMS: atom_id res chain seq x y z
N GLY A 1 -17.73 -4.34 13.30
CA GLY A 1 -16.40 -3.70 13.31
C GLY A 1 -15.44 -4.41 12.39
N LYS A 2 -15.54 -4.17 11.07
CA LYS A 2 -14.80 -4.85 9.99
C LYS A 2 -13.60 -4.06 9.45
N VAL A 3 -13.20 -2.99 10.13
CA VAL A 3 -12.34 -1.95 9.54
C VAL A 3 -10.91 -1.94 10.13
N ILE A 4 -10.64 -2.67 11.21
CA ILE A 4 -9.34 -2.57 11.92
C ILE A 4 -8.49 -3.85 11.80
N ALA A 5 -9.10 -5.00 11.55
CA ALA A 5 -8.43 -6.21 11.09
C ALA A 5 -9.52 -7.15 10.59
N SER A 6 -9.41 -7.68 9.38
CA SER A 6 -10.24 -8.85 9.03
C SER A 6 -9.63 -10.07 9.73
N GLU A 7 -10.47 -10.99 10.19
CA GLU A 7 -9.99 -12.27 10.76
C GLU A 7 -9.04 -13.00 9.80
N ALA A 8 -9.26 -12.82 8.48
CA ALA A 8 -8.36 -13.29 7.44
C ALA A 8 -6.95 -12.67 7.55
N MET A 9 -6.82 -11.34 7.73
CA MET A 9 -5.52 -10.67 7.81
C MET A 9 -4.75 -11.07 9.09
N VAL A 10 -5.46 -11.21 10.22
CA VAL A 10 -4.87 -11.71 11.47
C VAL A 10 -4.33 -13.13 11.28
N SER A 11 -5.12 -14.00 10.64
CA SER A 11 -4.70 -15.38 10.31
C SER A 11 -3.48 -15.39 9.41
N THR A 12 -3.45 -14.57 8.35
CA THR A 12 -2.31 -14.45 7.44
C THR A 12 -1.01 -14.07 8.17
N PHE A 13 -1.03 -13.01 8.99
CA PHE A 13 0.17 -12.57 9.71
C PHE A 13 0.64 -13.59 10.76
N ASN A 14 -0.31 -14.27 11.43
CA ASN A 14 0.01 -15.38 12.34
C ASN A 14 0.66 -16.56 11.59
N ASN A 15 0.16 -16.90 10.39
CA ASN A 15 0.72 -17.99 9.57
C ASN A 15 2.13 -17.66 9.07
N TRP A 16 2.43 -16.38 8.80
CA TRP A 16 3.79 -15.91 8.48
C TRP A 16 4.74 -15.90 9.68
N GLY A 17 4.23 -16.16 10.90
CA GLY A 17 5.00 -16.07 12.14
C GLY A 17 5.38 -14.63 12.51
N TRP A 18 4.68 -13.64 11.95
CA TRP A 18 4.97 -12.23 12.16
C TRP A 18 4.15 -11.68 13.33
N PRO A 19 4.73 -10.77 14.13
CA PRO A 19 3.99 -10.17 15.21
C PRO A 19 2.86 -9.26 14.68
N LEU A 20 1.69 -9.32 15.31
CA LEU A 20 0.49 -8.59 14.87
C LEU A 20 0.68 -7.06 14.82
N TRP A 21 1.63 -6.49 15.55
CA TRP A 21 1.93 -5.05 15.43
C TRP A 21 2.41 -4.67 14.03
N MET A 22 3.06 -5.59 13.29
CA MET A 22 3.47 -5.34 11.90
C MET A 22 2.27 -5.16 10.98
N MET A 23 1.17 -5.91 11.21
CA MET A 23 -0.08 -5.76 10.48
C MET A 23 -0.64 -4.34 10.62
N TYR A 24 -0.68 -3.83 11.86
CA TYR A 24 -1.14 -2.46 12.13
C TYR A 24 -0.18 -1.41 11.57
N LEU A 25 1.14 -1.67 11.61
CA LEU A 25 2.13 -0.76 11.04
C LEU A 25 1.98 -0.66 9.51
N THR A 26 1.88 -1.78 8.79
CA THR A 26 1.73 -1.75 7.33
C THR A 26 0.39 -1.14 6.94
N GLY A 27 -0.70 -1.48 7.64
CA GLY A 27 -2.00 -0.85 7.41
C GLY A 27 -1.98 0.66 7.64
N ALA A 28 -1.32 1.14 8.70
CA ALA A 28 -1.19 2.57 8.98
C ALA A 28 -0.38 3.31 7.90
N LEU A 29 0.75 2.73 7.45
CA LEU A 29 1.58 3.30 6.40
C LEU A 29 0.82 3.37 5.06
N GLU A 30 0.09 2.32 4.69
CA GLU A 30 -0.76 2.34 3.49
C GLU A 30 -1.79 3.47 3.54
N ILE A 31 -2.45 3.66 4.68
CA ILE A 31 -3.41 4.76 4.88
C ILE A 31 -2.72 6.12 4.74
N ILE A 32 -1.56 6.32 5.37
CA ILE A 32 -0.81 7.58 5.30
C ILE A 32 -0.42 7.91 3.86
N PHE A 33 0.08 6.93 3.11
CA PHE A 33 0.46 7.13 1.71
C PHE A 33 -0.77 7.33 0.81
N ALA A 34 -1.85 6.59 1.03
CA ALA A 34 -3.10 6.77 0.32
C ALA A 34 -3.71 8.16 0.57
N LEU A 35 -3.68 8.65 1.82
CA LEU A 35 -4.11 10.03 2.14
C LEU A 35 -3.22 11.06 1.44
N GLY A 36 -1.91 10.82 1.36
CA GLY A 36 -1.00 11.67 0.60
C GLY A 36 -1.31 11.74 -0.90
N LEU A 37 -1.95 10.72 -1.49
CA LEU A 37 -2.45 10.76 -2.88
C LEU A 37 -3.65 11.70 -3.07
N VAL A 38 -4.40 12.00 -1.99
CA VAL A 38 -5.53 12.94 -2.05
C VAL A 38 -5.04 14.38 -2.14
N PHE A 39 -3.92 14.70 -1.48
CA PHE A 39 -3.35 16.04 -1.48
C PHE A 39 -2.41 16.25 -2.66
N ASN A 40 -2.82 17.05 -3.64
CA ASN A 40 -2.06 17.36 -4.88
C ASN A 40 -0.58 17.73 -4.67
N ARG A 41 -0.19 18.25 -3.49
CA ARG A 41 1.21 18.58 -3.16
C ARG A 41 2.08 17.35 -2.91
N PHE A 42 1.50 16.27 -2.39
CA PHE A 42 2.23 15.08 -1.93
C PHE A 42 2.10 13.88 -2.87
N VAL A 43 1.19 13.92 -3.85
CA VAL A 43 0.89 12.83 -4.79
C VAL A 43 2.12 12.10 -5.30
N ARG A 44 3.13 12.81 -5.79
CA ARG A 44 4.31 12.15 -6.39
C ARG A 44 5.14 11.39 -5.35
N ILE A 45 5.36 11.99 -4.18
CA ILE A 45 6.12 11.37 -3.08
C ILE A 45 5.32 10.20 -2.52
N SER A 46 4.03 10.39 -2.25
CA SER A 46 3.14 9.36 -1.74
C SER A 46 2.98 8.19 -2.69
N ALA A 47 2.86 8.44 -3.99
CA ALA A 47 2.80 7.38 -5.00
C ALA A 47 4.11 6.58 -5.08
N MET A 48 5.26 7.25 -4.94
CA MET A 48 6.56 6.58 -4.91
C MET A 48 6.71 5.70 -3.65
N LEU A 49 6.41 6.23 -2.47
CA LEU A 49 6.46 5.46 -1.22
C LEU A 49 5.48 4.28 -1.22
N LEU A 50 4.26 4.51 -1.71
CA LEU A 50 3.26 3.44 -1.87
C LEU A 50 3.75 2.38 -2.85
N SER A 51 4.38 2.76 -3.96
CA SER A 51 4.93 1.79 -4.92
C SER A 51 6.01 0.91 -4.32
N ILE A 52 6.96 1.49 -3.57
CA ILE A 52 8.01 0.75 -2.86
C ILE A 52 7.37 -0.23 -1.87
N MET A 53 6.36 0.23 -1.11
CA MET A 53 5.67 -0.60 -0.14
C MET A 53 4.94 -1.79 -0.79
N MET A 54 4.28 -1.57 -1.92
CA MET A 54 3.63 -2.64 -2.67
C MET A 54 4.64 -3.64 -3.25
N VAL A 55 5.81 -3.18 -3.69
CA VAL A 55 6.90 -4.09 -4.13
C VAL A 55 7.41 -4.95 -2.97
N VAL A 56 7.59 -4.36 -1.79
CA VAL A 56 7.94 -5.13 -0.59
C VAL A 56 6.86 -6.16 -0.28
N ALA A 57 5.57 -5.78 -0.35
CA ALA A 57 4.46 -6.71 -0.14
C ALA A 57 4.49 -7.87 -1.14
N VAL A 58 4.74 -7.62 -2.43
CA VAL A 58 4.91 -8.69 -3.44
C VAL A 58 6.00 -9.68 -3.02
N VAL A 59 7.17 -9.19 -2.60
CA VAL A 59 8.27 -10.06 -2.12
C VAL A 59 7.83 -10.90 -0.92
N VAL A 60 7.15 -10.30 0.05
CA VAL A 60 6.63 -10.99 1.23
C VAL A 60 5.64 -12.09 0.85
N HIS A 61 4.70 -11.80 -0.05
CA HIS A 61 3.74 -12.79 -0.53
C HIS A 61 4.43 -13.95 -1.26
N ILE A 62 5.43 -13.67 -2.10
CA ILE A 62 6.21 -14.71 -2.81
C ILE A 62 6.95 -15.61 -1.81
N VAL A 63 7.65 -15.02 -0.83
CA VAL A 63 8.42 -15.77 0.18
C VAL A 63 7.51 -16.67 1.03
N ASN A 64 6.28 -16.24 1.29
CA ASN A 64 5.31 -17.01 2.06
C ASN A 64 4.41 -17.93 1.20
N GLY A 65 4.64 -18.03 -0.12
CA GLY A 65 3.85 -18.89 -1.01
C GLY A 65 2.40 -18.42 -1.23
N GLU A 66 2.11 -17.15 -0.98
CA GLU A 66 0.79 -16.54 -1.09
C GLU A 66 0.59 -15.82 -2.43
N THR A 67 -0.67 -15.57 -2.80
CA THR A 67 -0.99 -14.78 -3.99
C THR A 67 -0.51 -13.33 -3.84
N PHE A 68 0.24 -12.85 -4.84
CA PHE A 68 0.80 -11.49 -4.89
C PHE A 68 0.14 -10.60 -5.96
N ILE A 69 -0.94 -11.08 -6.59
CA ILE A 69 -1.57 -10.39 -7.74
C ILE A 69 -2.06 -8.99 -7.34
N MET A 70 -2.75 -8.89 -6.21
CA MET A 70 -3.27 -7.61 -5.73
C MET A 70 -2.18 -6.57 -5.43
N PRO A 71 -1.16 -6.85 -4.60
CA PRO A 71 -0.09 -5.89 -4.37
C PRO A 71 0.70 -5.57 -5.65
N ALA A 72 0.84 -6.52 -6.59
CA ALA A 72 1.49 -6.24 -7.87
C ALA A 72 0.71 -5.23 -8.73
N ILE A 73 -0.62 -5.38 -8.83
CA ILE A 73 -1.48 -4.43 -9.54
C ILE A 73 -1.38 -3.04 -8.89
N LEU A 74 -1.45 -2.97 -7.55
CA LEU A 74 -1.35 -1.72 -6.82
C LEU A 74 0.04 -1.06 -6.99
N ALA A 75 1.12 -1.85 -7.03
CA ALA A 75 2.45 -1.34 -7.34
C ALA A 75 2.49 -0.65 -8.71
N ILE A 76 1.96 -1.31 -9.74
CA ILE A 76 1.91 -0.76 -11.10
C ILE A 76 1.11 0.54 -11.14
N LEU A 77 -0.08 0.56 -10.53
CA LEU A 77 -0.92 1.75 -10.46
C LEU A 77 -0.21 2.91 -9.73
N ALA A 78 0.43 2.64 -8.58
CA ALA A 78 1.18 3.63 -7.84
C ALA A 78 2.35 4.20 -8.66
N ILE A 79 3.07 3.35 -9.41
CA ILE A 79 4.15 3.79 -10.32
C ILE A 79 3.60 4.67 -11.44
N MET A 80 2.45 4.33 -12.02
CA MET A 80 1.81 5.15 -13.06
C MET A 80 1.41 6.52 -12.52
N ILE A 81 0.85 6.59 -11.31
CA ILE A 81 0.51 7.86 -10.65
C ILE A 81 1.77 8.68 -10.36
N ALA A 82 2.84 8.04 -9.90
CA ALA A 82 4.11 8.71 -9.63
C ALA A 82 4.74 9.31 -10.90
N LYS A 83 4.54 8.66 -12.06
CA LYS A 83 4.99 9.14 -13.38
C LYS A 83 4.08 10.23 -13.96
N HIS A 84 2.78 10.17 -13.67
CA HIS A 84 1.79 11.12 -14.19
C HIS A 84 1.00 11.80 -13.05
N PRO A 85 1.66 12.56 -12.17
CA PRO A 85 0.93 13.30 -11.13
C PRO A 85 -0.03 14.29 -11.80
N LYS A 86 -1.28 14.37 -11.33
CA LYS A 86 -2.29 15.29 -11.87
C LYS A 86 -1.71 16.71 -11.91
N LYS A 87 -1.69 17.34 -13.10
CA LYS A 87 -1.36 18.76 -13.23
C LYS A 87 -2.38 19.58 -12.44
N LYS A 88 -1.92 20.60 -11.70
CA LYS A 88 -2.81 21.56 -11.04
C LYS A 88 -3.81 22.08 -12.08
N ALA A 89 -5.11 21.88 -11.84
CA ALA A 89 -6.12 22.70 -12.50
C ALA A 89 -5.85 24.14 -12.06
N LYS A 90 -5.47 25.01 -13.00
CA LYS A 90 -5.43 26.45 -12.77
C LYS A 90 -6.88 26.85 -12.49
N LEU A 91 -7.20 27.16 -11.23
CA LEU A 91 -8.40 27.94 -10.94
C LEU A 91 -8.12 29.31 -11.56
N ALA A 92 -8.79 29.56 -12.69
CA ALA A 92 -8.81 30.84 -13.38
C ALA A 92 -9.75 31.79 -12.65
#